data_AF-A0A3D0RIC4-F1
#
_entry.id   AF-A0A3D0RIC4-F1
#
_cell.length_a   1.000
_cell.length_b   1.000
_cell.length_c   1.000
_cell.angle_alpha   90.00
_cell.angle_beta   90.00
_cell.angle_gamma   90.00
#
_symmetry.space_group_name_H-M   'P 1'
#
loop_
_entity.id
_entity.type
_entity.pdbx_description
1 polymer ?
#
loop_
_entity_poly.entity_id
_entity_poly.type
_entity_poly.pdbx_seq_one_letter_code
_entity_poly.pdbx_strand_id
1 'polypeptide(L)'
;LVARRQEDDTLPTVMTYGHGDVVAGYGGHWIDDIDPWVITKSENRWYGRGTADNKGQHTINFAALKTVLDARGKLGFNVIVLIEMGEER
;
A
#
# COMPACT_ATOMS: atom_id res chain seq x y z
N LEU A 1 5.44 -10.75 3.87
CA LEU A 1 4.96 -11.12 2.52
C LEU A 1 6.02 -10.76 1.48
N VAL A 2 6.34 -11.67 0.56
CA VAL A 2 7.19 -11.36 -0.62
C VAL A 2 6.42 -11.78 -1.87
N ALA A 3 6.27 -10.86 -2.82
CA ALA A 3 5.70 -11.11 -4.14
C ALA A 3 6.71 -10.73 -5.23
N ARG A 4 6.69 -11.43 -6.37
CA ARG A 4 7.61 -11.19 -7.48
C ARG A 4 6.88 -11.26 -8.80
N ARG A 5 7.23 -10.35 -9.72
CA ARG A 5 6.90 -10.42 -11.15
C ARG A 5 8.19 -10.26 -11.94
N GLN A 6 8.52 -11.27 -12.73
CA GLN A 6 9.68 -11.26 -13.61
C GLN A 6 9.18 -11.17 -15.05
N GLU A 7 9.71 -10.20 -15.81
CA GLU A 7 9.42 -10.01 -17.23
C GLU A 7 10.59 -10.49 -18.10
N ASP A 8 11.85 -10.25 -17.70
CA ASP A 8 13.05 -10.70 -18.42
C ASP A 8 14.32 -10.54 -17.55
N ASP A 9 15.33 -11.40 -17.74
CA ASP A 9 16.60 -11.36 -16.98
C ASP A 9 17.51 -10.17 -17.34
N THR A 10 17.31 -9.58 -18.51
CA THR A 10 18.07 -8.42 -19.00
C THR A 10 17.51 -7.09 -18.52
N LEU A 11 16.31 -7.08 -17.91
CA LEU A 11 15.64 -5.88 -17.42
C LEU A 11 16.04 -5.54 -15.98
N PRO A 12 16.04 -4.24 -15.61
CA PRO A 12 16.29 -3.84 -14.23
C PRO A 12 15.22 -4.39 -13.29
N THR A 13 15.59 -4.61 -12.04
CA THR A 13 14.67 -5.04 -10.97
C THR A 13 14.42 -3.89 -10.00
N VAL A 14 13.16 -3.54 -9.79
CA VAL A 14 12.73 -2.58 -8.78
C VAL A 14 12.15 -3.33 -7.59
N MET A 15 12.69 -3.08 -6.40
CA MET A 15 12.11 -3.59 -5.15
C MET A 15 11.31 -2.49 -4.46
N THR A 16 10.04 -2.76 -4.14
CA THR A 16 9.23 -1.91 -3.27
C THR A 16 9.15 -2.53 -1.89
N TYR A 17 9.34 -1.71 -0.86
CA TYR A 17 9.20 -2.09 0.54
C TYR A 17 8.05 -1.32 1.19
N GLY A 18 7.37 -1.96 2.13
CA GLY A 18 6.64 -1.29 3.20
C GLY A 18 6.13 -2.31 4.22
N HIS A 19 5.10 -1.95 4.99
CA HIS A 19 4.67 -2.77 6.13
C HIS A 19 3.14 -2.83 6.25
N GLY A 20 2.64 -3.94 6.79
CA GLY A 20 1.20 -4.22 6.88
C GLY A 20 0.63 -4.02 8.28
N ASP A 21 1.49 -3.90 9.29
CA ASP A 21 1.13 -3.50 10.64
C ASP A 21 0.84 -2.01 10.72
N VAL A 22 0.19 -1.62 11.81
CA VAL A 22 -0.22 -0.25 12.11
C VAL A 22 -0.21 -0.11 13.63
N VAL A 23 -0.01 1.10 14.14
CA VAL A 23 -0.20 1.38 15.58
C VAL A 23 -1.66 1.16 16.04
N ALA A 24 -1.88 1.20 17.36
CA ALA A 24 -3.20 1.06 17.96
C ALA A 24 -4.25 2.02 17.35
N GLY A 25 -5.50 1.54 17.28
CA GLY A 25 -6.60 2.29 16.70
C GLY A 25 -7.04 3.51 17.51
N TYR A 26 -6.92 3.49 18.85
CA TYR A 26 -7.40 4.54 19.76
C TYR A 26 -8.89 4.92 19.54
N GLY A 27 -9.77 3.92 19.43
CA GLY A 27 -11.22 4.16 19.29
C GLY A 27 -11.78 5.05 20.41
N GLY A 28 -12.72 5.94 20.08
CA GLY A 28 -13.28 6.95 21.00
C GLY A 28 -12.40 8.19 21.20
N HIS A 29 -11.21 8.24 20.60
CA HIS A 29 -10.34 9.42 20.62
C HIS A 29 -10.24 10.13 19.26
N TRP A 30 -11.01 9.68 18.28
CA TRP A 30 -11.06 10.29 16.95
C TRP A 30 -12.09 11.41 16.94
N ILE A 31 -11.87 12.41 16.09
CA ILE A 31 -12.83 13.49 15.85
C ILE A 31 -14.17 12.89 15.37
N ASP A 32 -15.27 13.49 15.82
CA ASP A 32 -16.63 13.11 15.43
C ASP A 32 -16.96 11.61 15.61
N ASP A 33 -16.36 10.95 16.61
CA ASP A 33 -16.52 9.52 16.90
C ASP A 33 -16.22 8.59 15.70
N ILE A 34 -15.34 9.02 14.80
CA ILE A 34 -14.93 8.19 13.65
C ILE A 34 -14.33 6.87 14.13
N ASP A 35 -14.83 5.75 13.59
CA ASP A 35 -14.23 4.44 13.82
C ASP A 35 -12.88 4.34 13.08
N PRO A 36 -11.74 4.12 13.77
CA PRO A 36 -10.44 3.98 13.13
C PRO A 36 -10.38 2.84 12.11
N TRP A 37 -11.24 1.83 12.21
CA TRP A 37 -11.22 0.65 11.35
C TRP A 37 -12.16 0.75 10.15
N VAL A 38 -12.93 1.84 10.05
CA VAL A 38 -13.81 2.13 8.92
C VAL A 38 -13.27 3.34 8.16
N ILE A 39 -12.96 3.16 6.87
CA ILE A 39 -12.52 4.26 6.03
C ILE A 39 -13.67 5.26 5.86
N THR A 40 -13.47 6.47 6.38
CA THR A 40 -14.44 7.56 6.33
C THR A 40 -13.88 8.70 5.48
N LYS A 41 -14.60 9.10 4.43
CA LYS A 41 -14.25 10.26 3.62
C LYS A 41 -14.93 11.51 4.16
N SER A 42 -14.18 12.54 4.50
CA SER A 42 -14.71 13.86 4.87
C SER A 42 -13.95 14.94 4.09
N GLU A 43 -14.70 15.74 3.33
CA GLU A 43 -14.18 16.70 2.36
C GLU A 43 -13.11 16.10 1.42
N ASN A 44 -11.87 16.57 1.53
CA ASN A 44 -10.71 16.15 0.75
C ASN A 44 -9.82 15.13 1.49
N ARG A 45 -10.27 14.57 2.63
CA ARG A 45 -9.49 13.66 3.48
C ARG A 45 -10.17 12.30 3.62
N TRP A 46 -9.32 11.28 3.79
CA TRP A 46 -9.71 9.90 4.04
C TRP A 46 -9.19 9.47 5.42
N TYR A 47 -10.09 9.32 6.37
CA TYR A 47 -9.81 8.94 7.74
C TYR A 47 -9.90 7.43 7.90
N GLY A 48 -8.95 6.86 8.63
CA GLY A 48 -8.87 5.44 8.94
C GLY A 48 -7.45 5.05 9.33
N ARG A 49 -7.30 4.19 10.34
CA ARG A 49 -6.00 3.65 10.73
C ARG A 49 -5.43 2.83 9.58
N GLY A 50 -4.24 3.22 9.13
CA GLY A 50 -3.56 2.57 8.01
C GLY A 50 -3.73 3.27 6.66
N THR A 51 -4.60 4.28 6.53
CA THR A 51 -4.87 4.90 5.21
C THR A 51 -3.67 5.63 4.64
N ALA A 52 -2.92 6.36 5.48
CA ALA A 52 -1.64 6.97 5.10
C ALA A 52 -0.47 6.01 5.38
N ASP A 53 -0.43 5.49 6.61
CA ASP A 53 0.70 4.72 7.13
C ASP A 53 0.32 3.26 7.42
N ASN A 54 0.60 2.29 6.55
CA ASN A 54 1.19 2.41 5.21
C ASN A 54 0.33 1.78 4.10
N LYS A 55 -0.91 1.38 4.42
CA LYS A 55 -1.76 0.59 3.51
C LYS A 55 -2.19 1.36 2.26
N GLY A 56 -2.32 2.68 2.34
CA GLY A 56 -2.54 3.53 1.17
C GLY A 56 -1.41 3.42 0.15
N GLN A 57 -0.16 3.41 0.61
CA GLN A 57 1.03 3.30 -0.26
C GLN A 57 1.04 1.96 -1.01
N HIS A 58 0.74 0.84 -0.35
CA HIS A 58 0.61 -0.46 -1.02
C HIS A 58 -0.46 -0.40 -2.11
N THR A 59 -1.63 0.12 -1.76
CA THR A 59 -2.80 0.13 -2.64
C THR A 59 -2.54 0.96 -3.89
N ILE A 60 -1.97 2.17 -3.75
CA ILE A 60 -1.70 3.03 -4.90
C ILE A 60 -0.58 2.47 -5.79
N ASN A 61 0.46 1.87 -5.19
CA ASN A 61 1.54 1.26 -5.96
C ASN A 61 1.05 0.06 -6.76
N PHE A 62 0.24 -0.83 -6.16
CA PHE A 62 -0.35 -1.95 -6.89
C PHE A 62 -1.34 -1.50 -7.97
N ALA A 63 -2.16 -0.48 -7.69
CA ALA A 63 -3.04 0.12 -8.68
C ALA A 63 -2.26 0.70 -9.87
N ALA A 64 -1.12 1.37 -9.63
CA ALA A 64 -0.25 1.88 -10.68
C ALA A 64 0.34 0.76 -11.53
N LEU A 65 0.89 -0.29 -10.89
CA LEU A 65 1.42 -1.46 -11.60
C LEU A 65 0.35 -2.13 -12.47
N LYS A 66 -0.85 -2.36 -11.91
CA LYS A 66 -2.00 -2.91 -12.65
C LYS A 66 -2.36 -2.01 -13.84
N THR A 67 -2.46 -0.71 -13.62
CA THR A 67 -2.82 0.26 -14.69
C THR A 67 -1.81 0.24 -15.83
N VAL A 68 -0.51 0.15 -15.53
CA VAL A 68 0.53 0.05 -16.57
C VAL A 68 0.41 -1.25 -17.34
N LEU A 69 0.16 -2.37 -16.64
CA LEU A 69 -0.04 -3.67 -17.28
C LEU A 69 -1.27 -3.68 -18.20
N ASP A 70 -2.40 -3.14 -17.74
CA ASP A 70 -3.62 -3.06 -18.55
C ASP A 70 -3.42 -2.19 -19.79
N ALA A 71 -2.68 -1.08 -19.67
CA ALA A 71 -2.47 -0.14 -20.76
C ALA A 71 -1.38 -0.56 -21.76
N ARG A 72 -0.36 -1.31 -21.32
CA ARG A 72 0.85 -1.59 -22.13
C ARG A 72 1.17 -3.08 -22.31
N GLY A 73 0.50 -3.96 -21.57
CA GLY A 73 0.78 -5.40 -21.52
C GLY A 73 2.03 -5.81 -20.73
N LYS A 74 2.89 -4.85 -20.35
CA LYS A 74 4.15 -5.06 -19.62
C LYS A 74 4.55 -3.85 -18.79
N LEU A 75 5.37 -4.06 -17.76
CA LEU A 75 5.95 -3.01 -16.94
C LEU A 75 7.21 -2.42 -17.58
N GLY A 76 8.02 -3.25 -18.24
CA GLY A 76 9.35 -2.89 -18.72
C GLY A 76 10.44 -3.01 -17.66
N PHE A 77 10.16 -3.70 -16.55
CA PHE A 77 11.08 -4.00 -15.45
C PHE A 77 10.56 -5.18 -14.63
N ASN A 78 11.46 -5.87 -13.92
CA ASN A 78 11.09 -6.86 -12.91
C ASN A 78 10.67 -6.14 -11.62
N VAL A 79 9.70 -6.68 -10.89
CA VAL A 79 9.27 -6.13 -9.60
C VAL A 79 9.38 -7.16 -8.49
N ILE A 80 9.90 -6.74 -7.34
CA ILE A 80 9.83 -7.48 -6.07
C ILE A 80 9.10 -6.59 -5.07
N VAL A 81 8.11 -7.14 -4.38
CA VAL A 81 7.35 -6.43 -3.35
C VAL A 81 7.56 -7.13 -2.03
N LEU A 82 8.10 -6.43 -1.05
CA LEU A 82 8.26 -6.89 0.33
C LEU A 82 7.31 -6.08 1.23
N ILE A 83 6.38 -6.76 1.90
CA ILE A 83 5.54 -6.19 2.94
C ILE A 83 5.82 -6.91 4.24
N GLU A 84 6.34 -6.21 5.25
CA GLU A 84 6.65 -6.77 6.57
C GLU A 84 5.54 -6.45 7.60
N MET A 85 5.73 -6.78 8.89
CA MET A 85 4.67 -6.69 9.92
C MET A 85 5.16 -6.23 11.31
N GLY A 86 6.38 -5.69 11.40
CA GLY A 86 6.97 -5.23 12.65
C GLY A 86 7.68 -3.88 12.52
N GLU A 87 7.26 -3.04 11.60
CA GLU A 87 7.86 -1.71 11.40
C GLU A 87 7.44 -0.73 12.52
N GLU A 88 6.21 -0.86 13.02
CA GLU A 88 5.62 0.04 14.01
C GLU A 88 5.92 -0.39 15.47
N ARG A 89 6.97 -1.20 15.66
CA ARG A 89 7.30 -1.85 16.95
C ARG A 89 8.61 -1.40 17.56
#